data_AF-A0A933S3A6-F1
#
_entry.id   AF-A0A933S3A6-F1
#
_cell.length_a   1.000
_cell.length_b   1.000
_cell.length_c   1.000
_cell.angle_alpha   90.00
_cell.angle_beta   90.00
_cell.angle_gamma   90.00
#
_symmetry.space_group_name_H-M   'P 1'
#
loop_
_entity.id
_entity.type
_entity.pdbx_description
1 polymer ?
#
loop_
_entity_poly.entity_id
_entity_poly.type
_entity_poly.pdbx_seq_one_letter_code
_entity_poly.pdbx_strand_id
1 'polypeptide(L)'
;MVIFFFASPAASAAYLTVSETFPLEVRALAIAIFYAIGTGIGGVAGPALFGALIHTGSRGSVFAGYLVGSLLMLAAGLIGWRYGIAAEGGSLEQIARPLAAAEEN
;
A
#
# COMPACT_ATOMS: atom_id res chain seq x y z
N MET A 1 8.67 -17.53 5.34
CA MET A 1 9.20 -16.48 6.24
C MET A 1 9.57 -15.20 5.48
N VAL A 2 10.42 -15.27 4.46
CA VAL A 2 10.96 -14.08 3.76
C VAL A 2 9.88 -13.17 3.15
N ILE A 3 8.86 -13.74 2.49
CA ILE A 3 7.79 -12.94 1.86
C ILE A 3 7.02 -12.13 2.91
N PHE A 4 6.61 -12.75 4.02
CA PHE A 4 5.90 -12.08 5.11
C PHE A 4 6.77 -11.02 5.81
N PHE A 5 8.07 -11.27 5.92
CA PHE A 5 9.02 -10.31 6.51
C PHE A 5 9.06 -8.98 5.75
N PHE A 6 8.94 -8.99 4.42
CA PHE A 6 8.87 -7.76 3.63
C PHE A 6 7.44 -7.20 3.53
N ALA A 7 6.44 -8.09 3.42
CA ALA A 7 5.04 -7.67 3.29
C ALA A 7 4.52 -6.95 4.54
N SER A 8 4.92 -7.38 5.75
CA SER A 8 4.46 -6.78 7.00
C SER A 8 4.87 -5.30 7.17
N PRO A 9 6.17 -4.93 7.08
CA PRO A 9 6.56 -3.52 7.17
C PRO A 9 6.03 -2.71 6.00
N ALA A 10 5.89 -3.28 4.80
CA ALA A 10 5.28 -2.59 3.66
C ALA A 10 3.82 -2.19 3.93
N ALA A 11 3.02 -3.09 4.51
CA ALA A 11 1.64 -2.79 4.89
C ALA A 11 1.55 -1.71 5.99
N SER A 12 2.42 -1.80 7.02
CA SER A 12 2.48 -0.79 8.07
C SER A 12 2.93 0.58 7.55
N ALA A 13 3.94 0.62 6.68
CA ALA A 13 4.41 1.85 6.06
C ALA A 13 3.33 2.50 5.20
N ALA A 14 2.61 1.72 4.39
CA ALA A 14 1.51 2.24 3.58
C ALA A 14 0.40 2.86 4.45
N TYR A 15 0.03 2.22 5.56
CA TYR A 15 -0.93 2.77 6.52
C TYR A 15 -0.44 4.11 7.10
N LEU A 16 0.82 4.18 7.54
CA LEU A 16 1.40 5.41 8.07
C LEU A 16 1.41 6.53 7.02
N THR A 17 1.88 6.24 5.80
CA THR A 17 1.91 7.21 4.70
C THR A 17 0.53 7.79 4.41
N VAL A 18 -0.51 6.95 4.31
CA VAL A 18 -1.88 7.45 4.11
C VAL A 18 -2.35 8.26 5.33
N SER A 19 -2.00 7.82 6.54
CA SER A 19 -2.36 8.57 7.74
C SER A 19 -1.68 9.94 7.79
N GLU A 20 -0.43 10.05 7.36
CA GLU A 20 0.39 11.26 7.51
C GLU A 20 0.20 12.25 6.36
N THR A 21 -0.19 11.77 5.17
CA THR A 21 -0.38 12.61 3.98
C THR A 21 -1.73 13.35 3.98
N PHE A 22 -2.75 12.79 4.65
CA PHE A 22 -4.10 13.33 4.63
C PHE A 22 -4.47 14.05 5.95
N PRO A 23 -5.27 15.14 5.89
CA PRO A 23 -5.75 15.85 7.08
C PRO A 23 -6.51 14.93 8.02
N LEU A 24 -6.47 15.23 9.32
CA LEU A 24 -7.05 14.38 10.37
C LEU A 24 -8.53 14.08 10.15
N GLU A 25 -9.27 15.07 9.65
CA GLU A 25 -10.71 15.02 9.46
C GLU A 25 -11.12 14.00 8.37
N VAL A 26 -10.27 13.81 7.35
CA VAL A 26 -10.53 12.89 6.23
C VAL A 26 -9.68 11.62 6.26
N ARG A 27 -8.76 11.52 7.21
CA ARG A 27 -7.80 10.41 7.35
C ARG A 27 -8.47 9.04 7.39
N ALA A 28 -9.54 8.90 8.16
CA ALA A 28 -10.27 7.63 8.26
C ALA A 28 -10.88 7.21 6.92
N LEU A 29 -11.44 8.17 6.17
CA LEU A 29 -12.00 7.92 4.84
C LEU A 29 -10.90 7.56 3.83
N ALA A 30 -9.77 8.26 3.87
CA ALA A 30 -8.63 7.93 3.03
C ALA A 30 -8.17 6.49 3.28
N ILE A 31 -7.91 6.12 4.54
CA ILE A 31 -7.51 4.75 4.92
C ILE A 31 -8.53 3.73 4.42
N ALA A 32 -9.83 3.99 4.60
CA ALA A 32 -10.89 3.08 4.16
C ALA A 32 -10.89 2.87 2.64
N ILE A 33 -10.74 3.93 1.85
CA ILE A 33 -10.70 3.85 0.38
C ILE A 33 -9.46 3.07 -0.08
N PHE A 34 -8.27 3.42 0.43
CA PHE A 34 -7.03 2.71 0.09
C PHE A 34 -7.10 1.24 0.50
N TYR A 35 -7.64 0.93 1.67
CA TYR A 35 -7.83 -0.44 2.14
C TYR A 35 -8.85 -1.20 1.28
N ALA A 36 -9.97 -0.59 0.90
CA ALA A 36 -10.99 -1.21 0.07
C ALA A 36 -10.45 -1.54 -1.33
N ILE A 37 -9.73 -0.60 -1.97
CA ILE A 37 -9.12 -0.82 -3.28
C ILE A 37 -8.01 -1.88 -3.18
N GLY A 38 -7.12 -1.76 -2.19
CA GLY A 38 -6.04 -2.71 -1.98
C GLY A 38 -6.53 -4.13 -1.70
N THR A 39 -7.57 -4.27 -0.87
CA THR A 39 -8.20 -5.56 -0.58
C THR A 39 -9.00 -6.08 -1.77
N GLY A 40 -9.68 -5.19 -2.51
CA GLY A 40 -10.41 -5.56 -3.71
C GLY A 40 -9.48 -6.12 -4.79
N ILE A 41 -8.38 -5.43 -5.07
CA ILE A 41 -7.41 -5.89 -6.07
C ILE A 41 -6.60 -7.06 -5.53
N GLY A 42 -5.89 -6.89 -4.41
CA GLY A 42 -4.97 -7.91 -3.88
C GLY A 42 -5.69 -9.13 -3.30
N GLY A 43 -6.79 -8.91 -2.58
CA GLY A 43 -7.57 -9.96 -1.91
C GLY A 43 -8.48 -10.75 -2.85
N VAL A 44 -8.88 -10.21 -4.01
CA VAL A 44 -9.61 -10.97 -5.02
C VAL A 44 -8.68 -11.52 -6.11
N ALA A 45 -7.85 -10.66 -6.71
CA ALA A 45 -6.98 -11.08 -7.81
C ALA A 45 -5.88 -12.03 -7.33
N GLY A 46 -5.37 -11.87 -6.11
CA GLY A 46 -4.35 -12.74 -5.53
C GLY A 46 -4.81 -14.20 -5.45
N PRO A 47 -5.87 -14.53 -4.70
CA PRO A 47 -6.41 -15.88 -4.63
C PRO A 47 -6.89 -16.42 -5.98
N ALA A 48 -7.49 -15.57 -6.84
CA ALA A 48 -7.91 -16.01 -8.18
C ALA A 48 -6.70 -16.42 -9.05
N LEU A 49 -5.65 -15.59 -9.07
CA LEU A 49 -4.42 -15.86 -9.83
C LEU A 49 -3.70 -17.08 -9.28
N PHE A 50 -3.40 -17.12 -7.98
CA PHE A 50 -2.68 -18.24 -7.39
C PHE A 50 -3.51 -19.52 -7.40
N GLY A 51 -4.84 -19.44 -7.29
CA GLY A 51 -5.74 -20.59 -7.48
C GLY A 51 -5.61 -21.20 -8.87
N ALA A 52 -5.64 -20.36 -9.92
CA ALA A 52 -5.43 -20.81 -11.29
C ALA A 52 -4.02 -21.39 -11.51
N LEU A 53 -2.97 -20.74 -10.98
CA LEU A 53 -1.59 -21.21 -11.10
C LEU A 53 -1.38 -22.55 -10.36
N ILE A 54 -1.94 -22.72 -9.18
CA ILE A 54 -1.87 -23.97 -8.41
C ILE A 54 -2.60 -25.10 -9.16
N HIS A 55 -3.73 -24.80 -9.80
CA HIS A 55 -4.49 -25.79 -10.57
C HIS A 55 -3.69 -26.39 -11.74
N THR A 56 -2.68 -25.67 -12.27
CA THR A 56 -1.78 -26.20 -13.30
C THR A 56 -0.90 -27.37 -12.83
N GLY A 57 -0.80 -27.61 -11.52
CA GLY A 57 0.04 -28.66 -10.93
C GLY A 57 1.54 -28.44 -11.04
N SER A 58 1.99 -27.37 -11.71
CA SER A 58 3.40 -27.06 -11.93
C SER A 58 3.95 -26.13 -10.85
N ARG A 59 5.01 -26.60 -10.16
CA ARG A 59 5.77 -25.78 -9.21
C ARG A 59 6.40 -24.55 -9.87
N GLY A 60 6.77 -24.66 -11.14
CA GLY A 60 7.36 -23.55 -11.91
C GLY A 60 6.34 -22.42 -12.17
N SER A 61 5.08 -22.77 -12.38
CA SER A 61 3.99 -21.80 -12.59
C SER A 61 3.74 -20.95 -11.32
N VAL A 62 3.69 -21.61 -10.16
CA VAL A 62 3.55 -20.94 -8.86
C VAL A 62 4.78 -20.08 -8.53
N PHE A 63 5.99 -20.57 -8.84
CA PHE A 63 7.21 -19.78 -8.68
C PHE A 63 7.20 -18.51 -9.53
N ALA A 64 6.78 -18.60 -10.80
CA ALA A 64 6.62 -17.43 -11.66
C ALA A 64 5.61 -16.42 -11.06
N GLY A 65 4.50 -16.90 -10.49
CA GLY A 65 3.55 -16.07 -9.75
C GLY A 65 4.19 -15.30 -8.59
N TYR A 66 5.02 -15.95 -7.78
CA TYR A 66 5.78 -15.28 -6.72
C TYR A 66 6.81 -14.28 -7.25
N LEU A 67 7.45 -14.58 -8.39
CA LEU A 67 8.38 -13.67 -9.04
C LEU A 67 7.67 -12.37 -9.48
N VAL A 68 6.49 -12.51 -10.09
CA VAL A 68 5.65 -11.36 -10.49
C VAL A 68 5.26 -10.53 -9.27
N GLY A 69 4.78 -11.17 -8.19
CA GLY A 69 4.44 -10.46 -6.95
C GLY A 69 5.62 -9.70 -6.34
N SER A 70 6.81 -10.31 -6.38
CA SER A 70 8.04 -9.67 -5.87
C SER A 70 8.44 -8.45 -6.71
N LEU A 71 8.35 -8.55 -8.04
CA LEU A 71 8.62 -7.44 -8.95
C LEU A 71 7.63 -6.27 -8.76
N LEU A 72 6.35 -6.57 -8.57
CA LEU A 72 5.34 -5.54 -8.27
C LEU A 72 5.66 -4.80 -6.96
N MET A 73 6.12 -5.52 -5.94
CA MET A 73 6.49 -4.93 -4.65
C MET A 73 7.72 -4.03 -4.77
N LEU A 74 8.74 -4.43 -5.55
CA LEU A 74 9.90 -3.59 -5.86
C LEU A 74 9.51 -2.33 -6.65
N ALA A 75 8.64 -2.48 -7.66
CA ALA A 75 8.16 -1.35 -8.44
C ALA A 75 7.40 -0.34 -7.57
N ALA A 76 6.54 -0.81 -6.67
CA ALA A 76 5.84 0.05 -5.71
C ALA A 76 6.83 0.82 -4.80
N GLY A 77 7.88 0.14 -4.32
CA GLY A 77 8.95 0.78 -3.54
C GLY A 77 9.69 1.86 -4.33
N LEU A 78 10.02 1.61 -5.60
CA LEU A 78 10.67 2.59 -6.48
C LEU A 78 9.78 3.81 -6.76
N ILE A 79 8.48 3.59 -6.98
CA ILE A 79 7.50 4.66 -7.16
C ILE A 79 7.41 5.51 -5.89
N GLY A 80 7.30 4.86 -4.73
CA GLY A 80 7.30 5.53 -3.43
C GLY A 80 8.59 6.33 -3.19
N TRP A 81 9.75 5.78 -3.56
CA TRP A 81 11.02 6.50 -3.46
C TRP A 81 11.09 7.74 -4.36
N ARG A 82 10.49 7.69 -5.56
CA ARG A 82 10.57 8.78 -6.54
C ARG A 82 9.52 9.88 -6.35
N TYR A 83 8.31 9.51 -5.90
CA TYR A 83 7.15 10.40 -5.82
C TYR A 83 6.60 10.57 -4.40
N GLY A 84 7.18 9.87 -3.42
CA GLY A 84 6.79 10.00 -2.02
C GLY A 84 7.04 11.40 -1.49
N ILE A 85 6.15 11.84 -0.61
CA ILE A 85 6.29 13.09 0.13
C ILE A 85 7.08 12.76 1.39
N ALA A 86 8.10 13.57 1.71
CA ALA A 86 8.84 13.43 2.96
C ALA A 86 7.95 13.89 4.13
N ALA A 87 7.22 12.94 4.72
CA ALA A 87 6.38 13.19 5.89
C ALA A 87 7.15 13.04 7.22
N GLU A 88 8.39 12.55 7.16
CA GLU A 88 9.21 12.22 8.33
C GLU A 88 9.57 13.46 9.16
N GLY A 89 9.27 13.42 10.46
CA GLY A 89 9.77 14.40 11.45
C GLY A 89 9.19 15.82 11.37
N GLY A 90 8.25 16.09 10.47
CA GLY A 90 7.53 17.38 10.37
C GLY A 90 6.25 17.41 11.21
N SER A 91 5.77 18.61 11.56
CA SER A 91 4.41 18.71 12.12
C SER A 91 3.41 18.27 11.04
N LEU A 92 2.48 17.38 11.40
CA LEU A 92 1.44 16.88 10.49
C LEU A 92 0.62 18.02 9.87
N GLU A 93 0.51 19.15 10.59
CA GLU A 93 -0.20 20.37 10.17
C GLU A 93 0.53 21.13 9.04
N GLN A 94 1.84 20.91 8.88
CA GLN A 94 2.64 21.48 7.78
C GLN A 94 2.48 20.68 6.48
N ILE A 95 2.23 19.37 6.58
CA ILE A 95 2.05 18.45 5.44
C ILE A 95 0.58 18.42 5.00
N ALA A 96 -0.32 18.38 5.97
CA ALA A 96 -1.76 18.35 5.77
C ALA A 96 -2.45 19.36 6.69
N ARG A 97 -2.58 20.62 6.21
CA ARG A 97 -3.26 21.67 6.96
C ARG A 97 -4.67 21.20 7.38
N PRO A 98 -5.03 21.31 8.66
CA PRO A 98 -6.38 21.02 9.12
C PRO A 98 -7.41 21.82 8.32
N LEU A 99 -8.52 21.20 7.96
CA LEU A 99 -9.58 21.87 7.19
C LEU A 99 -10.14 23.06 7.98
N ALA A 100 -10.20 22.95 9.31
CA ALA A 100 -10.61 24.04 10.20
C ALA A 100 -9.68 25.28 10.15
N ALA A 101 -8.41 25.10 9.78
CA ALA A 101 -7.44 26.19 9.66
C ALA A 101 -7.36 26.77 8.22
N ALA A 102 -8.13 26.22 7.28
CA ALA A 102 -8.25 26.73 5.92
C ALA A 102 -9.43 27.71 5.76
N GLU A 103 -10.45 27.60 6.61
CA GLU A 103 -11.66 28.44 6.56
C GLU A 103 -11.51 29.83 7.20
N GLU A 104 -10.38 30.15 7.84
CA GLU A 104 -10.15 31.45 8.51
C GLU A 104 -9.67 32.58 7.56
N ASN A 105 -10.14 32.63 6.30
CA ASN A 105 -9.90 33.77 5.38
C ASN A 105 -11.20 34.35 4.82
#